data_AF-Q0BZ71-F1
#
_entry.id   AF-Q0BZ71-F1
#
_cell.length_a   1.000
_cell.length_b   1.000
_cell.length_c   1.000
_cell.angle_alpha   90.00
_cell.angle_beta   90.00
_cell.angle_gamma   90.00
#
_symmetry.space_group_name_H-M   'P 1'
#
loop_
_entity.id
_entity.type
_entity.pdbx_description
1 polymer ?
#
loop_
_entity_poly.entity_id
_entity_poly.type
_entity_poly.pdbx_seq_one_letter_code
_entity_poly.pdbx_strand_id
1 'polypeptide(L)'
;MSFPKEGKFFPPGDGAGIEHRYAAEIAGALNRSLGANRARIKTAVAWTGANERTVKNWFSGKYGPSGEHLIGLMRHSDDVLEIVLELSGRSVLLHTVRADRAEQLLRELMVVLRMDT
;
A
#
# COMPACT_ATOMS: atom_id res chain seq x y z
N MET A 1 -36.37 17.15 16.93
CA MET A 1 -36.15 17.08 15.47
C MET A 1 -34.70 16.72 15.23
N SER A 2 -34.40 15.46 14.96
CA SER A 2 -33.03 14.96 14.73
C SER A 2 -32.74 14.89 13.23
N PHE A 3 -31.65 15.53 12.79
CA PHE A 3 -31.14 15.42 11.42
C PHE A 3 -30.45 14.05 11.22
N PRO A 4 -30.62 13.38 10.06
CA PRO A 4 -29.87 12.16 9.77
C PRO A 4 -28.38 12.45 9.60
N LYS A 5 -27.52 11.69 10.30
CA LYS A 5 -26.06 11.67 10.11
C LYS A 5 -25.67 10.80 8.91
N GLU A 6 -26.18 11.11 7.73
CA GLU A 6 -25.64 10.51 6.51
C GLU A 6 -24.70 11.50 5.83
N GLY A 7 -23.42 11.14 5.81
CA GLY A 7 -22.40 11.87 5.08
C GLY A 7 -22.78 11.92 3.60
N LYS A 8 -22.58 13.09 3.00
CA LYS A 8 -22.93 13.40 1.61
C LYS A 8 -22.40 12.32 0.67
N PHE A 9 -23.30 11.49 0.15
CA PHE A 9 -23.00 10.62 -0.98
C PHE A 9 -22.98 11.51 -2.23
N PHE A 10 -21.79 11.77 -2.76
CA PHE A 10 -21.66 12.49 -4.03
C PHE A 10 -21.89 11.50 -5.18
N PRO A 11 -22.66 11.89 -6.22
CA PRO A 11 -22.85 11.04 -7.38
C PRO A 11 -21.50 10.74 -8.04
N PRO A 12 -21.30 9.52 -8.56
CA PRO A 12 -20.04 9.15 -9.18
C PRO A 12 -19.86 9.95 -10.47
N GLY A 13 -18.97 10.95 -10.44
CA GLY A 13 -18.39 11.51 -11.67
C GLY A 13 -17.36 10.55 -12.25
N ASP A 14 -16.78 10.86 -13.42
CA ASP A 14 -15.76 10.01 -14.06
C ASP A 14 -14.55 9.67 -13.15
N GLY A 15 -14.29 10.50 -12.14
CA GLY A 15 -13.30 10.25 -11.09
C GLY A 15 -13.63 9.11 -10.12
N ALA A 16 -14.91 8.72 -9.98
CA ALA A 16 -15.33 7.62 -9.10
C ALA A 16 -14.81 6.27 -9.59
N GLY A 17 -14.65 6.07 -10.91
CA GLY A 17 -14.04 4.86 -11.46
C GLY A 17 -12.57 4.74 -11.07
N ILE A 18 -11.84 5.86 -11.07
CA ILE A 18 -10.43 5.91 -10.65
C ILE A 18 -10.32 5.73 -9.13
N GLU A 19 -11.20 6.36 -8.35
CA GLU A 19 -11.22 6.22 -6.89
C GLU A 19 -11.54 4.78 -6.46
N HIS A 20 -12.52 4.13 -7.08
CA HIS A 20 -12.85 2.74 -6.81
C HIS A 20 -11.71 1.79 -7.18
N ARG A 21 -11.05 2.02 -8.32
CA ARG A 21 -9.86 1.25 -8.71
C ARG A 21 -8.73 1.44 -7.72
N TYR A 22 -8.42 2.68 -7.35
CA TYR A 22 -7.40 2.99 -6.35
C TYR A 22 -7.67 2.30 -5.01
N ALA A 23 -8.89 2.42 -4.48
CA ALA A 23 -9.26 1.81 -3.21
C ALA A 23 -9.15 0.27 -3.25
N ALA A 24 -9.60 -0.35 -4.34
CA ALA A 24 -9.53 -1.80 -4.51
C ALA A 24 -8.08 -2.33 -4.61
N GLU A 25 -7.24 -1.65 -5.39
CA GLU A 25 -5.84 -2.06 -5.58
C GLU A 25 -5.02 -1.90 -4.29
N ILE A 26 -5.22 -0.79 -3.57
CA ILE A 26 -4.60 -0.59 -2.26
C ILE A 26 -5.07 -1.63 -1.24
N ALA A 27 -6.36 -2.00 -1.25
CA ALA A 27 -6.85 -3.08 -0.41
C ALA A 27 -6.14 -4.41 -0.74
N GLY A 28 -5.96 -4.72 -2.03
CA GLY A 28 -5.19 -5.87 -2.48
C GLY A 28 -3.77 -5.87 -1.93
N ALA A 29 -3.06 -4.76 -2.07
CA ALA A 29 -1.70 -4.58 -1.55
C ALA A 29 -1.62 -4.78 -0.02
N LEU A 30 -2.52 -4.16 0.74
CA LEU A 30 -2.55 -4.28 2.20
C LEU A 30 -2.82 -5.73 2.65
N ASN A 31 -3.70 -6.44 1.95
CA ASN A 31 -3.99 -7.84 2.26
C ASN A 31 -2.81 -8.76 1.93
N ARG A 32 -2.01 -8.48 0.88
CA ARG A 32 -0.76 -9.20 0.60
C ARG A 32 0.31 -8.92 1.66
N SER A 33 0.54 -7.64 1.95
CA SER A 33 1.61 -7.20 2.85
C SER A 33 1.43 -7.66 4.30
N LEU A 34 0.20 -7.63 4.82
CA LEU A 34 -0.09 -7.93 6.23
C LEU A 34 -0.87 -9.23 6.45
N GLY A 35 -1.27 -9.91 5.37
CA GLY A 35 -1.97 -11.19 5.40
C GLY A 35 -3.31 -11.17 6.14
N ALA A 36 -3.77 -12.36 6.54
CA ALA A 36 -4.97 -12.56 7.36
C ALA A 36 -4.71 -12.44 8.87
N ASN A 37 -3.61 -11.80 9.27
CA ASN A 37 -3.24 -11.68 10.69
C ASN A 37 -4.28 -10.83 11.46
N ARG A 38 -4.70 -11.30 12.64
CA ARG A 38 -5.59 -10.54 13.55
C ARG A 38 -5.02 -9.17 13.93
N ALA A 39 -3.69 -9.01 13.92
CA ALA A 39 -3.02 -7.76 14.25
C ALA A 39 -2.95 -6.74 13.09
N ARG A 40 -3.27 -7.13 11.84
CA ARG A 40 -3.03 -6.30 10.63
C ARG A 40 -3.62 -4.90 10.70
N ILE A 41 -4.81 -4.77 11.29
CA ILE A 41 -5.49 -3.49 11.43
C ILE A 41 -4.71 -2.59 12.40
N LYS A 42 -4.26 -3.13 13.54
CA LYS A 42 -3.48 -2.37 14.51
C LYS A 42 -2.10 -2.00 13.97
N THR A 43 -1.47 -2.86 13.18
CA THR A 43 -0.22 -2.54 12.47
C THR A 43 -0.40 -1.35 11.53
N ALA A 44 -1.42 -1.37 10.67
CA ALA A 44 -1.68 -0.27 9.75
C ALA A 44 -2.08 1.03 10.48
N VAL A 45 -2.80 0.94 11.61
CA VAL A 45 -3.04 2.09 12.51
C VAL A 45 -1.71 2.65 13.02
N ALA A 46 -0.79 1.80 13.49
CA ALA A 46 0.51 2.23 13.99
C ALA A 46 1.39 2.88 12.91
N TRP A 47 1.35 2.38 11.67
CA TRP A 47 2.10 2.94 10.55
C TRP A 47 1.60 4.31 10.09
N THR A 48 0.31 4.59 10.26
CA THR A 48 -0.33 5.74 9.61
C THR A 48 -0.91 6.77 10.58
N GLY A 49 -1.11 6.41 11.85
CA GLY A 49 -1.82 7.24 12.83
C GLY A 49 -3.34 7.34 12.59
N ALA A 50 -3.87 6.71 11.53
CA ALA A 50 -5.29 6.72 11.23
C ALA A 50 -6.10 5.94 12.28
N ASN A 51 -7.36 6.33 12.46
CA ASN A 51 -8.25 5.57 13.33
C ASN A 51 -8.59 4.19 12.73
N GLU A 52 -8.98 3.26 13.61
CA GLU A 52 -9.24 1.87 13.24
C GLU A 52 -10.36 1.70 12.18
N ARG A 53 -11.39 2.55 12.22
CA ARG A 53 -12.50 2.49 11.24
C ARG A 53 -12.02 2.87 9.84
N THR A 54 -11.21 3.92 9.74
CA THR A 54 -10.61 4.36 8.47
C THR A 54 -9.74 3.25 7.88
N VAL A 55 -8.88 2.65 8.70
CA VAL A 55 -8.03 1.51 8.27
C VAL A 55 -8.88 0.33 7.79
N LYS A 56 -9.95 -0.03 8.51
CA LYS A 56 -10.87 -1.11 8.07
C LYS A 56 -11.51 -0.82 6.71
N ASN A 57 -11.85 0.43 6.41
CA ASN A 57 -12.38 0.81 5.11
C ASN A 57 -11.35 0.64 3.98
N TRP A 58 -10.05 0.87 4.26
CA TRP A 58 -8.98 0.62 3.30
C TRP A 58 -8.83 -0.87 3.01
N PHE A 59 -8.81 -1.71 4.05
CA PHE A 59 -8.71 -3.17 3.89
C PHE A 59 -9.90 -3.78 3.14
N SER A 60 -11.08 -3.14 3.20
CA SER A 60 -12.26 -3.56 2.46
C SER A 60 -12.37 -2.94 1.06
N GLY A 61 -11.45 -2.05 0.68
CA GLY A 61 -11.51 -1.30 -0.59
C GLY A 61 -12.70 -0.34 -0.70
N LYS A 62 -13.34 0.04 0.42
CA LYS A 62 -14.50 0.94 0.38
C LYS A 62 -14.09 2.38 0.09
N TYR A 63 -12.97 2.79 0.66
CA TYR A 63 -12.31 4.08 0.42
C TYR A 63 -10.81 3.84 0.40
N GLY A 64 -10.05 4.64 -0.35
CA GLY A 64 -8.59 4.61 -0.31
C GLY A 64 -8.02 5.49 0.81
N PRO A 65 -6.73 5.33 1.16
CA PRO A 65 -6.04 6.24 2.06
C PRO A 65 -5.84 7.62 1.40
N SER A 66 -5.88 8.69 2.20
CA SER A 66 -5.43 10.01 1.76
C SER A 66 -3.91 10.03 1.57
N GLY A 67 -3.38 11.08 0.93
CA GLY A 67 -1.95 11.16 0.61
C GLY A 67 -1.01 10.96 1.80
N GLU A 68 -1.30 11.58 2.95
CA GLU A 68 -0.48 11.43 4.17
C GLU A 68 -0.45 9.98 4.68
N HIS A 69 -1.60 9.32 4.69
CA HIS A 69 -1.72 7.94 5.14
C HIS A 69 -1.10 6.97 4.13
N LEU A 70 -1.24 7.25 2.84
CA LEU A 70 -0.60 6.46 1.79
C LEU A 70 0.92 6.52 1.91
N ILE A 71 1.49 7.70 2.19
CA ILE A 71 2.94 7.83 2.47
C ILE A 71 3.35 6.98 3.68
N GLY A 72 2.55 6.99 4.75
CA GLY A 72 2.77 6.12 5.90
C GLY A 72 2.78 4.64 5.52
N LEU A 73 1.82 4.18 4.72
CA LEU A 73 1.77 2.80 4.25
C LEU A 73 2.96 2.44 3.34
N MET A 74 3.29 3.28 2.36
CA MET A 74 4.40 3.03 1.43
C MET A 74 5.77 2.97 2.12
N ARG A 75 5.94 3.66 3.26
CA ARG A 75 7.17 3.60 4.06
C ARG A 75 7.41 2.21 4.66
N HIS A 76 6.34 1.44 4.87
CA HIS A 76 6.39 0.17 5.60
C HIS A 76 5.97 -1.04 4.74
N SER A 77 5.51 -0.83 3.52
CA SER A 77 4.94 -1.88 2.67
C SER A 77 5.37 -1.71 1.21
N ASP A 78 6.26 -2.58 0.76
CA ASP A 78 6.70 -2.65 -0.63
C ASP A 78 5.53 -2.98 -1.58
N ASP A 79 4.58 -3.82 -1.16
CA ASP A 79 3.36 -4.12 -1.93
C ASP A 79 2.55 -2.85 -2.22
N VAL A 80 2.42 -1.95 -1.23
CA VAL A 80 1.66 -0.70 -1.41
C VAL A 80 2.43 0.26 -2.31
N LEU A 81 3.75 0.36 -2.16
CA LEU A 81 4.59 1.16 -3.05
C LEU A 81 4.51 0.66 -4.50
N GLU A 82 4.58 -0.66 -4.72
CA GLU A 82 4.47 -1.30 -6.03
C GLU A 82 3.15 -0.95 -6.72
N ILE A 83 2.02 -1.10 -6.03
CA ILE A 83 0.72 -0.75 -6.59
C ILE A 83 0.60 0.73 -6.94
N VAL A 84 1.15 1.64 -6.14
CA VAL A 84 1.14 3.08 -6.46
C VAL A 84 2.00 3.37 -7.71
N LEU A 85 3.14 2.72 -7.85
CA LEU A 85 3.98 2.84 -9.05
C LEU A 85 3.29 2.25 -10.28
N GLU A 86 2.61 1.12 -10.16
CA GLU A 86 1.81 0.54 -11.26
C GLU A 86 0.66 1.46 -11.68
N LEU A 87 -0.14 1.95 -10.72
CA LEU A 87 -1.25 2.86 -10.97
C LEU A 87 -0.80 4.20 -11.57
N SER A 88 0.42 4.64 -11.27
CA SER A 88 1.02 5.84 -11.88
C SER A 88 1.71 5.60 -13.21
N GLY A 89 1.76 4.35 -13.70
CA GLY A 89 2.45 3.99 -14.95
C GLY A 89 3.98 4.04 -14.83
N ARG A 90 4.52 3.95 -13.62
CA ARG A 90 5.96 4.07 -13.29
C ARG A 90 6.56 2.79 -12.70
N SER A 91 5.98 1.63 -13.01
CA SER A 91 6.46 0.31 -12.53
C SER A 91 7.93 0.03 -12.88
N VAL A 92 8.46 0.62 -13.96
CA VAL A 92 9.87 0.48 -14.35
C VAL A 92 10.84 0.85 -13.23
N LEU A 93 10.51 1.86 -12.40
CA LEU A 93 11.37 2.29 -11.30
C LEU A 93 11.55 1.20 -10.25
N LEU A 94 10.51 0.40 -10.00
CA LEU A 94 10.58 -0.70 -9.06
C LEU A 94 11.47 -1.83 -9.58
N HIS A 95 11.32 -2.17 -10.87
CA HIS A 95 12.09 -3.24 -11.48
C HIS A 95 13.58 -2.92 -11.50
N THR A 96 13.97 -1.68 -11.81
CA THR A 96 15.37 -1.25 -11.78
C THR A 96 15.95 -1.33 -10.37
N VAL A 97 15.26 -0.80 -9.36
CA VAL A 97 15.76 -0.83 -7.97
C VAL A 97 15.89 -2.27 -7.44
N ARG A 98 14.93 -3.15 -7.75
CA ARG A 98 15.00 -4.57 -7.35
C ARG A 98 16.15 -5.31 -8.05
N ALA A 99 16.38 -5.04 -9.34
CA ALA A 99 17.49 -5.64 -10.09
C ALA A 99 18.85 -5.22 -9.51
N ASP A 100 19.05 -3.92 -9.28
CA ASP A 100 20.28 -3.38 -8.69
C ASP A 100 20.54 -4.01 -7.31
N ARG A 101 19.48 -4.15 -6.49
CA ARG A 101 19.60 -4.76 -5.17
C ARG A 101 19.98 -6.24 -5.25
N ALA A 102 19.37 -6.99 -6.17
CA ALA A 102 19.68 -8.40 -6.37
C ALA A 102 21.13 -8.60 -6.85
N GLU A 103 21.59 -7.75 -7.78
CA GLU A 103 22.98 -7.76 -8.25
C GLU A 103 23.95 -7.48 -7.10
N GLN A 104 23.65 -6.51 -6.24
CA GLN A 104 24.49 -6.18 -5.10
C GLN A 104 24.58 -7.32 -4.08
N LEU A 105 23.46 -7.97 -3.75
CA LEU A 105 23.44 -9.14 -2.87
C LEU A 105 24.25 -10.31 -3.46
N LEU A 106 24.15 -10.55 -4.77
CA LEU A 106 24.93 -11.59 -5.44
C LEU A 106 26.44 -11.28 -5.40
N ARG A 107 26.82 -10.02 -5.62
CA ARG A 107 28.22 -9.57 -5.53
C ARG A 107 28.77 -9.75 -4.12
N GLU A 108 28.01 -9.38 -3.09
CA GLU A 108 28.40 -9.58 -1.68
C GLU A 108 28.61 -11.06 -1.36
N LEU A 109 27.67 -11.93 -1.76
CA LEU A 109 27.79 -13.38 -1.56
C LEU A 109 29.01 -13.97 -2.28
N MET A 110 29.28 -13.54 -3.51
CA MET A 110 30.44 -13.97 -4.29
C MET A 110 31.77 -13.60 -3.62
N VAL A 111 31.84 -12.47 -2.93
CA VAL A 111 33.04 -12.07 -2.16
C VAL A 111 33.24 -13.00 -0.98
N VAL A 112 32.19 -13.29 -0.20
CA VAL A 112 32.26 -14.21 0.94
C VAL A 112 32.73 -15.59 0.49
N LEU A 113 32.11 -16.15 -0.55
CA LEU A 113 32.45 -17.47 -1.08
C LEU A 113 33.90 -17.56 -1.61
N ARG A 114 34.50 -16.44 -2.05
CA ARG A 114 35.90 -16.38 -2.49
C ARG A 114 36.91 -16.19 -1.36
N MET A 115 36.47 -15.80 -0.15
CA MET A 115 37.36 -15.66 1.01
C MET A 115 37.52 -16.98 1.79
N ASP A 116 36.63 -17.94 1.59
CA ASP A 116 36.62 -19.24 2.26
C ASP A 116 37.32 -20.37 1.44
N THR A 117 38.03 -20.02 0.35
CA THR A 117 38.80 -20.96 -0.51
C THR A 117 40.25 -20.51 -0.62
#